data_AF-A0A8H3CAY1-F1
#
_entry.id   AF-A0A8H3CAY1-F1
#
_cell.length_a   1.000
_cell.length_b   1.000
_cell.length_c   1.000
_cell.angle_alpha   90.00
_cell.angle_beta   90.00
_cell.angle_gamma   90.00
#
_symmetry.space_group_name_H-M   'P 1'
#
loop_
_entity.id
_entity.type
_entity.pdbx_description
1 polymer ?
#
loop_
_entity_poly.entity_id
_entity_poly.type
_entity_poly.pdbx_seq_one_letter_code
_entity_poly.pdbx_strand_id
1 'polypeptide(L)'
;MSNISPRSQSHRDNGGYNWDSFREQALRTADSMDKQYGIPARKKIIAVGTVYPFTTTLAMTFGALSFFPVLTFLAFSFFTLFIILLSGLATALFIAGIIILGAFVILLSIISLIFGFALFFSVSGYMVYLAYRFAFHVQGVQGQGAGAWLEETLLRFRLIDINEVRETLASNGATKYPDGKVE
;
A
#
# COMPACT_ATOMS: atom_id res chain seq x y z
N MET A 1 -48.67 -43.09 4.24
CA MET A 1 -48.92 -41.80 3.58
C MET A 1 -48.33 -40.71 4.47
N SER A 2 -47.05 -40.38 4.24
CA SER A 2 -46.57 -39.06 3.76
C SER A 2 -46.72 -37.95 4.81
N ASN A 3 -45.77 -37.78 5.73
CA ASN A 3 -44.59 -36.89 5.62
C ASN A 3 -44.94 -35.46 5.16
N ILE A 4 -44.67 -34.44 5.99
CA ILE A 4 -43.87 -33.23 5.67
C ILE A 4 -43.53 -32.50 6.98
N SER A 5 -42.24 -32.21 7.08
CA SER A 5 -41.40 -31.74 8.18
C SER A 5 -41.68 -30.33 8.74
N PRO A 6 -41.15 -29.99 9.93
CA PRO A 6 -41.24 -28.67 10.54
C PRO A 6 -40.37 -27.66 9.77
N ARG A 7 -40.95 -26.49 9.46
CA ARG A 7 -40.22 -25.36 8.88
C ARG A 7 -39.40 -24.69 9.99
N SER A 8 -38.12 -25.00 10.02
CA SER A 8 -37.09 -24.27 10.75
C SER A 8 -37.07 -22.80 10.29
N GLN A 9 -37.57 -21.89 11.12
CA GLN A 9 -37.28 -20.46 10.98
C GLN A 9 -35.80 -20.26 11.30
N SER A 10 -34.99 -20.12 10.25
CA SER A 10 -33.60 -19.69 10.35
C SER A 10 -33.58 -18.24 10.86
N HIS A 11 -33.37 -18.06 12.17
CA HIS A 11 -32.98 -16.78 12.75
C HIS A 11 -31.56 -16.50 12.24
N ARG A 12 -31.47 -15.79 11.11
CA ARG A 12 -30.22 -15.17 10.66
C ARG A 12 -29.98 -13.99 11.59
N ASP A 13 -29.22 -14.24 12.66
CA ASP A 13 -28.54 -13.20 13.43
C ASP A 13 -27.48 -12.56 12.51
N ASN A 14 -27.94 -11.66 11.64
CA ASN A 14 -27.07 -10.67 11.04
C ASN A 14 -26.66 -9.71 12.16
N GLY A 15 -25.44 -9.88 12.69
CA GLY A 15 -24.78 -8.96 13.61
C GLY A 15 -24.43 -7.60 12.98
N GLY A 16 -25.30 -7.07 12.13
CA GLY A 16 -25.27 -5.69 11.68
C GLY A 16 -25.99 -4.84 12.72
N TYR A 17 -25.34 -3.78 13.20
CA TYR A 17 -25.96 -2.76 14.05
C TYR A 17 -27.33 -2.38 13.46
N ASN A 18 -28.41 -2.74 14.16
CA ASN A 18 -29.78 -2.55 13.71
C ASN A 18 -30.18 -1.07 13.92
N TRP A 19 -29.70 -0.22 13.03
CA TRP A 19 -29.94 1.23 13.01
C TRP A 19 -31.43 1.58 13.05
N ASP A 20 -32.29 0.74 12.48
CA ASP A 20 -33.73 0.94 12.47
C ASP A 20 -34.32 0.82 13.88
N SER A 21 -33.87 -0.16 14.66
CA SER A 21 -34.30 -0.31 16.06
C SER A 21 -33.85 0.86 16.95
N PHE A 22 -32.63 1.36 16.77
CA PHE A 22 -32.13 2.53 17.50
C PHE A 22 -32.92 3.79 17.12
N ARG A 23 -33.19 3.98 15.83
CA ARG A 23 -33.99 5.10 15.33
C ARG A 23 -35.42 5.06 15.89
N GLU A 24 -36.07 3.90 15.86
CA GLU A 24 -37.41 3.74 16.44
C GLU A 24 -37.42 4.04 17.95
N GLN A 25 -36.40 3.58 18.67
CA GLN A 25 -36.27 3.82 20.11
C GLN A 25 -36.02 5.31 20.41
N ALA A 26 -35.18 5.98 19.62
CA ALA A 26 -34.95 7.41 19.71
C ALA A 26 -36.22 8.22 19.43
N LEU A 27 -36.98 7.84 18.39
CA LEU A 27 -38.25 8.50 18.05
C LEU A 27 -39.32 8.31 19.13
N ARG A 28 -39.48 7.09 19.65
CA ARG A 28 -40.43 6.82 20.75
C ARG A 28 -40.06 7.60 22.01
N THR A 29 -38.77 7.69 22.31
CA THR A 29 -38.28 8.46 23.46
C THR A 29 -38.52 9.96 23.26
N ALA A 30 -38.20 10.50 22.08
CA ALA A 30 -38.46 11.89 21.74
C ALA A 30 -39.97 12.24 21.82
N ASP A 31 -40.83 11.38 21.26
CA ASP A 31 -42.29 11.55 21.34
C ASP A 31 -42.80 11.51 22.78
N SER A 32 -42.25 10.62 23.60
CA SER A 32 -42.62 10.54 25.02
C SER A 32 -42.22 11.79 25.79
N MET A 33 -41.02 12.32 25.53
CA MET A 33 -40.51 13.54 26.14
C MET A 33 -41.30 14.76 25.69
N ASP A 34 -41.63 14.87 24.40
CA ASP A 34 -42.41 16.00 23.90
C ASP A 34 -43.82 15.99 24.50
N LYS A 35 -44.47 14.83 24.60
CA LYS A 35 -45.78 14.71 25.25
C LYS A 35 -45.73 15.06 26.74
N GLN A 36 -44.71 14.60 27.46
CA GLN A 36 -44.62 14.81 28.92
C GLN A 36 -44.12 16.21 29.30
N TYR A 37 -43.23 16.82 28.52
CA TYR A 37 -42.57 18.07 28.88
C TYR A 37 -42.77 19.17 27.85
N GLY A 38 -42.65 18.84 26.55
CA GLY A 38 -42.72 19.82 25.45
C GLY A 38 -44.09 20.48 25.31
N ILE A 39 -45.16 19.69 25.15
CA ILE A 39 -46.54 20.15 25.02
C ILE A 39 -46.99 20.98 26.23
N PRO A 40 -46.84 20.53 27.50
CA PRO A 40 -47.27 21.32 28.64
C PRO A 40 -46.44 22.60 28.82
N ALA A 41 -45.13 22.58 28.54
CA ALA A 41 -44.29 23.77 28.58
C ALA A 41 -44.73 24.81 27.54
N ARG A 42 -44.97 24.40 26.29
CA ARG A 42 -45.47 25.30 25.23
C ARG A 42 -46.80 25.94 25.61
N LYS A 43 -47.76 25.16 26.13
CA LYS A 43 -49.06 25.67 26.58
C LYS A 43 -48.90 26.72 27.69
N LYS A 44 -48.02 26.48 28.67
CA LYS A 44 -47.72 27.45 29.73
C LYS A 44 -47.06 28.72 29.19
N ILE A 45 -46.09 28.60 28.28
CA ILE A 45 -45.42 29.76 27.68
C ILE A 45 -46.40 30.60 26.88
N ILE A 46 -47.30 29.99 26.10
CA ILE A 46 -48.34 30.71 25.35
C ILE A 46 -49.29 31.42 26.31
N ALA A 47 -49.78 30.74 27.35
CA ALA A 47 -50.67 31.33 28.33
C ALA A 47 -50.02 32.54 29.05
N VAL A 48 -48.78 32.40 29.52
CA VAL A 48 -48.02 33.50 30.16
C VAL A 48 -47.73 34.62 29.16
N GLY A 49 -47.42 34.28 27.90
CA GLY A 49 -47.17 35.22 26.82
C GLY A 49 -48.37 36.08 26.46
N THR A 50 -49.59 35.56 26.57
CA THR A 50 -50.81 36.37 26.34
C THR A 50 -51.05 37.39 27.45
N VAL A 51 -50.64 37.10 28.68
CA VAL A 51 -50.82 38.01 29.84
C VAL A 51 -49.68 39.04 29.93
N TYR A 52 -48.44 38.61 29.67
CA TYR A 52 -47.23 39.43 29.76
C TYR A 52 -46.37 39.30 28.48
N PRO A 53 -46.81 39.88 27.35
CA PRO A 53 -46.18 39.65 26.04
C PRO A 53 -44.74 40.15 25.97
N PHE A 54 -44.45 41.32 26.56
CA PHE A 54 -43.12 41.92 26.52
C PHE A 54 -42.11 41.11 27.35
N THR A 55 -42.44 40.82 28.61
CA THR A 55 -41.57 40.03 29.51
C THR A 55 -41.31 38.63 28.98
N THR A 56 -42.34 37.98 28.42
CA THR A 56 -42.19 36.63 27.84
C THR A 56 -41.29 36.63 26.62
N THR A 57 -41.43 37.61 25.73
CA THR A 57 -40.56 37.75 24.55
C THR A 57 -39.12 38.02 24.95
N LEU A 58 -38.92 38.90 25.94
CA LEU A 58 -37.60 39.21 26.48
C LEU A 58 -36.95 37.98 27.12
N ALA A 59 -37.69 37.26 27.98
CA ALA A 59 -37.21 36.02 28.60
C ALA A 59 -36.88 34.92 27.59
N MET A 60 -37.69 34.74 26.55
CA MET A 60 -37.40 33.78 25.48
C MET A 60 -36.18 34.19 24.66
N THR A 61 -36.02 35.48 24.37
CA THR A 61 -34.89 35.98 23.57
C THR A 61 -33.57 35.85 24.35
N PHE A 62 -33.54 36.29 25.62
CA PHE A 62 -32.35 36.11 26.47
C PHE A 62 -32.10 34.64 26.80
N GLY A 63 -33.15 33.84 26.97
CA GLY A 63 -33.04 32.38 27.11
C GLY A 63 -32.40 31.75 25.89
N ALA A 64 -32.85 32.08 24.68
CA ALA A 64 -32.26 31.60 23.43
C ALA A 64 -30.81 32.07 23.27
N LEU A 65 -30.52 33.34 23.55
CA LEU A 65 -29.16 33.90 23.50
C LEU A 65 -28.23 33.27 24.53
N SER A 66 -28.75 32.78 25.68
CA SER A 66 -27.94 32.08 26.68
C SER A 66 -27.41 30.72 26.20
N PHE A 67 -28.07 30.09 25.22
CA PHE A 67 -27.56 28.86 24.59
C PHE A 67 -26.43 29.13 23.60
N PHE A 68 -26.35 30.34 23.03
CA PHE A 68 -25.31 30.70 22.07
C PHE A 68 -23.89 30.46 22.62
N PRO A 69 -23.48 30.96 23.80
CA PRO A 69 -22.16 30.70 24.34
C PRO A 69 -21.90 29.22 24.63
N VAL A 70 -22.93 28.45 25.00
CA VAL A 70 -22.81 27.00 25.24
C VAL A 70 -22.55 26.26 23.93
N LEU A 71 -23.30 26.58 22.87
CA LEU A 71 -23.13 25.97 21.56
C LEU A 71 -21.80 26.35 20.92
N THR A 72 -21.37 27.60 21.03
CA THR A 72 -20.06 28.03 20.51
C THR A 72 -18.94 27.34 21.29
N PHE A 73 -19.00 27.28 22.62
CA PHE A 73 -18.03 26.55 23.43
C PHE A 73 -17.95 25.07 23.03
N LEU A 74 -19.10 24.42 22.83
CA LEU A 74 -19.16 23.02 22.41
C LEU A 74 -18.54 22.82 21.02
N ALA A 75 -18.88 23.68 20.07
CA ALA A 75 -18.33 23.65 18.71
C ALA A 75 -16.81 23.87 18.71
N PHE A 76 -16.33 24.87 19.45
CA PHE A 76 -14.89 25.12 19.60
C PHE A 76 -14.18 23.94 20.26
N SER A 77 -14.77 23.34 21.30
CA SER A 77 -14.18 22.18 21.98
C SER A 77 -14.01 21.00 21.04
N PHE A 78 -15.07 20.63 20.30
CA PHE A 78 -14.98 19.57 19.29
C PHE A 78 -14.00 19.90 18.18
N PHE A 79 -13.99 21.15 17.71
CA PHE A 79 -13.07 21.60 16.68
C PHE A 79 -11.61 21.54 17.14
N THR A 80 -11.31 21.97 18.36
CA THR A 80 -9.97 21.88 18.95
C THR A 80 -9.54 20.42 19.11
N LEU A 81 -10.40 19.55 19.64
CA LEU A 81 -10.11 18.12 19.73
C LEU A 81 -9.84 17.50 18.35
N PHE A 82 -10.64 17.85 17.36
CA PHE A 82 -10.48 17.39 15.98
C PHE A 82 -9.13 17.84 15.38
N ILE A 83 -8.74 19.10 15.57
CA ILE A 83 -7.43 19.60 15.13
C ILE A 83 -6.29 18.86 15.81
N ILE A 84 -6.37 18.64 17.13
CA ILE A 84 -5.34 17.92 17.88
C ILE A 84 -5.20 16.49 17.36
N LEU A 85 -6.31 15.80 17.10
CA LEU A 85 -6.31 14.45 16.54
C LEU A 85 -5.71 14.41 15.13
N LEU A 86 -6.13 15.31 14.24
CA LEU A 86 -5.58 15.39 12.89
C LEU A 86 -4.09 15.73 12.89
N SER A 87 -3.68 16.67 13.74
CA SER A 87 -2.27 17.06 13.90
C SER A 87 -1.44 15.88 14.41
N GLY A 88 -1.91 15.20 15.45
CA GLY A 88 -1.26 14.00 16.00
C GLY A 88 -1.15 12.89 14.96
N LEU A 89 -2.20 12.64 14.18
CA LEU A 89 -2.19 11.66 13.09
C LEU A 89 -1.20 12.06 11.99
N ALA A 90 -1.18 13.33 11.58
CA ALA A 90 -0.25 13.84 10.57
C ALA A 90 1.21 13.71 11.04
N THR A 91 1.50 14.07 12.30
CA THR A 91 2.84 13.91 12.89
C THR A 91 3.24 12.44 12.98
N ALA A 92 2.32 11.56 13.41
CA ALA A 92 2.59 10.13 13.49
C ALA A 92 2.91 9.53 12.11
N LEU A 93 2.12 9.87 11.09
CA LEU A 93 2.36 9.43 9.71
C LEU A 93 3.68 9.98 9.16
N PHE A 94 4.00 11.24 9.46
CA PHE A 94 5.25 11.86 9.03
C PHE A 94 6.47 11.14 9.65
N ILE A 95 6.45 10.90 10.96
CA ILE A 95 7.53 10.17 11.66
C ILE A 95 7.63 8.74 11.14
N ALA A 96 6.50 8.04 10.98
CA ALA A 96 6.48 6.69 10.41
C ALA A 96 7.08 6.68 9.00
N GLY A 97 6.75 7.66 8.16
CA GLY A 97 7.32 7.84 6.83
C GLY A 97 8.83 7.99 6.85
N ILE A 98 9.37 8.82 7.76
CA ILE A 98 10.82 8.98 7.93
C ILE A 98 11.49 7.66 8.33
N ILE A 99 10.91 6.93 9.28
CA ILE A 99 11.47 5.65 9.76
C ILE A 99 11.48 4.62 8.63
N ILE A 100 10.39 4.49 7.88
CA ILE A 100 10.26 3.55 6.77
C ILE A 100 11.26 3.91 5.66
N LEU A 101 11.36 5.19 5.30
CA LEU A 101 12.29 5.65 4.26
C LEU A 101 13.74 5.43 4.69
N GLY A 102 14.07 5.73 5.95
CA GLY A 102 15.39 5.45 6.52
C GLY A 102 15.74 3.97 6.49
N ALA A 103 14.83 3.10 6.91
CA ALA A 103 15.01 1.65 6.85
C ALA A 103 15.18 1.15 5.40
N PHE A 104 14.41 1.71 4.46
CA PHE A 104 14.51 1.37 3.04
C PHE A 104 15.87 1.76 2.44
N VAL A 105 16.38 2.96 2.77
CA VAL A 105 17.71 3.40 2.34
C VAL A 105 18.79 2.47 2.88
N ILE A 106 18.75 2.14 4.18
CA ILE A 106 19.72 1.21 4.80
C ILE A 106 19.67 -0.15 4.11
N LEU A 107 18.48 -0.70 3.88
CA LEU A 107 18.29 -1.98 3.21
C LEU A 107 18.86 -1.95 1.79
N LEU A 108 18.56 -0.92 1.00
CA LEU A 108 19.11 -0.77 -0.35
C LEU A 108 20.63 -0.63 -0.34
N SER A 109 21.21 0.09 0.62
CA SER A 109 22.66 0.18 0.77
C SER A 109 23.30 -1.17 1.03
N ILE A 110 22.71 -1.98 1.92
CA ILE A 110 23.21 -3.33 2.23
C ILE A 110 23.10 -4.23 1.00
N ILE A 111 21.96 -4.24 0.31
CA ILE A 111 21.75 -5.04 -0.90
C ILE A 111 22.75 -4.63 -1.98
N SER A 112 22.93 -3.33 -2.21
CA SER A 112 23.88 -2.80 -3.19
C SER A 112 25.32 -3.21 -2.87
N LEU A 113 25.71 -3.15 -1.59
CA LEU A 113 27.03 -3.59 -1.13
C LEU A 113 27.24 -5.09 -1.35
N ILE A 114 26.28 -5.93 -0.93
CA ILE A 114 26.35 -7.38 -1.13
C ILE A 114 26.40 -7.73 -2.62
N PHE A 115 25.59 -7.06 -3.43
CA PHE A 115 25.60 -7.23 -4.88
C PHE A 115 26.94 -6.83 -5.50
N GLY A 116 27.53 -5.72 -5.05
CA GLY A 116 28.86 -5.28 -5.45
C GLY A 116 29.93 -6.32 -5.12
N PHE A 117 29.93 -6.87 -3.90
CA PHE A 117 30.83 -7.97 -3.53
C PHE A 117 30.58 -9.22 -4.36
N ALA A 118 29.32 -9.60 -4.58
CA ALA A 118 28.98 -10.77 -5.39
C ALA A 118 29.47 -10.63 -6.83
N LEU A 119 29.29 -9.46 -7.45
CA LEU A 119 29.83 -9.16 -8.78
C LEU A 119 31.35 -9.18 -8.78
N PHE A 120 31.99 -8.52 -7.81
CA PHE A 120 33.45 -8.49 -7.71
C PHE A 120 34.04 -9.90 -7.58
N PHE A 121 33.52 -10.73 -6.68
CA PHE A 121 33.98 -12.10 -6.53
C PHE A 121 33.67 -12.97 -7.75
N SER A 122 32.52 -12.78 -8.39
CA SER A 122 32.17 -13.51 -9.62
C SER A 122 33.13 -13.18 -10.76
N VAL A 123 33.39 -11.89 -11.01
CA VAL A 123 34.31 -11.42 -12.06
C VAL A 123 35.75 -11.81 -11.72
N SER A 124 36.18 -11.62 -10.46
CA SER A 124 37.52 -11.99 -10.02
C SER A 124 37.76 -13.49 -10.13
N GLY A 125 36.83 -14.31 -9.63
CA GLY A 125 36.91 -15.77 -9.74
C GLY A 125 36.93 -16.24 -11.20
N TYR A 126 36.12 -15.60 -12.06
CA TYR A 126 36.14 -15.85 -13.49
C TYR A 126 37.50 -15.50 -14.13
N MET A 127 38.07 -14.34 -13.81
CA MET A 127 39.39 -13.93 -14.31
C MET A 127 40.50 -14.87 -13.82
N VAL A 128 40.46 -15.28 -12.55
CA VAL A 128 41.41 -16.26 -11.98
C VAL A 128 41.28 -17.61 -12.68
N TYR A 129 40.06 -18.07 -12.96
CA TYR A 129 39.83 -19.30 -13.72
C TYR A 129 40.43 -19.22 -15.13
N LEU A 130 40.20 -18.12 -15.86
CA LEU A 130 40.79 -17.91 -17.18
C LEU A 130 42.32 -17.87 -17.12
N ALA A 131 42.90 -17.14 -16.15
CA ALA A 131 44.35 -17.05 -15.97
C ALA A 131 44.97 -18.41 -15.63
N TYR A 132 44.34 -19.18 -14.74
CA TYR A 132 44.75 -20.55 -14.41
C TYR A 132 44.72 -21.45 -15.66
N ARG A 133 43.62 -21.38 -16.43
CA ARG A 133 43.47 -22.21 -17.64
C ARG A 133 44.44 -21.81 -18.75
N PHE A 134 44.73 -20.53 -18.87
CA PHE A 134 45.75 -20.00 -19.78
C PHE A 134 47.14 -20.51 -19.37
N ALA A 135 47.51 -20.40 -18.10
CA ALA A 135 48.79 -20.90 -17.59
C ALA A 135 48.96 -22.41 -17.86
N PHE A 136 47.89 -23.20 -17.68
CA PHE A 136 47.90 -24.63 -18.01
C PHE A 136 48.23 -24.90 -19.49
N HIS A 137 47.65 -24.13 -20.42
CA HIS A 137 47.89 -24.29 -21.86
C HIS A 137 49.27 -23.80 -22.31
N VAL A 138 49.83 -22.80 -21.64
CA VAL A 138 51.16 -22.24 -21.99
C VAL A 138 52.30 -23.06 -21.41
N GLN A 139 52.14 -23.63 -20.21
CA GLN A 139 53.22 -24.31 -19.49
C GLN A 139 53.15 -25.84 -19.55
N GLY A 140 51.99 -26.42 -19.90
CA GLY A 140 51.83 -27.87 -19.96
C GLY A 140 52.52 -28.49 -21.17
N VAL A 141 53.19 -29.64 -20.99
CA VAL A 141 53.77 -30.45 -22.11
C VAL A 141 52.69 -30.91 -23.10
N GLN A 142 51.44 -31.00 -22.64
CA GLN A 142 50.24 -31.29 -23.45
C GLN A 142 49.50 -30.01 -23.91
N GLY A 143 49.92 -28.84 -23.42
CA GLY A 143 49.32 -27.57 -23.74
C GLY A 143 49.70 -27.16 -25.16
N GLN A 144 48.72 -27.13 -26.06
CA GLN A 144 48.89 -26.78 -27.47
C GLN A 144 49.12 -25.26 -27.70
N GLY A 145 49.63 -24.55 -26.69
CA GLY A 145 49.93 -23.12 -26.74
C GLY A 145 48.71 -22.21 -26.57
N ALA A 146 48.95 -20.90 -26.74
CA ALA A 146 47.94 -19.86 -26.52
C ALA A 146 46.78 -19.90 -27.53
N GLY A 147 47.03 -20.40 -28.76
CA GLY A 147 46.00 -20.53 -29.80
C GLY A 147 44.91 -21.54 -29.43
N ALA A 148 45.30 -22.71 -28.93
CA ALA A 148 44.37 -23.75 -28.49
C ALA A 148 43.55 -23.32 -27.26
N TRP A 149 44.13 -22.53 -26.35
CA TRP A 149 43.36 -21.93 -25.26
C TRP A 149 42.29 -20.97 -25.78
N LEU A 150 42.62 -20.14 -26.78
CA LEU A 150 41.71 -19.16 -27.36
C LEU A 150 40.55 -19.86 -28.08
N GLU A 151 40.84 -20.94 -28.81
CA GLU A 151 39.85 -21.80 -29.45
C GLU A 151 38.95 -22.51 -28.41
N GLU A 152 39.51 -23.10 -27.35
CA GLU A 152 38.74 -23.72 -26.25
C GLU A 152 37.82 -22.68 -25.58
N THR A 153 38.32 -21.47 -25.34
CA THR A 153 37.59 -20.39 -24.69
C THR A 153 36.41 -19.92 -25.56
N LEU A 154 36.65 -19.66 -26.85
CA LEU A 154 35.61 -19.23 -27.79
C LEU A 154 34.53 -20.30 -28.00
N LEU A 155 34.93 -21.57 -28.07
CA LEU A 155 34.01 -22.71 -28.13
C LEU A 155 33.14 -22.80 -26.87
N ARG A 156 33.74 -22.70 -25.67
CA ARG A 156 33.01 -22.80 -24.39
C ARG A 156 32.01 -21.66 -24.19
N PHE A 157 32.33 -20.46 -24.67
CA PHE A 157 31.42 -19.31 -24.59
C PHE A 157 30.44 -19.23 -25.76
N ARG A 158 30.46 -20.18 -26.70
CA ARG A 158 29.67 -20.14 -27.95
C ARG A 158 29.80 -18.79 -28.69
N LEU A 159 30.96 -18.17 -28.59
CA LEU A 159 31.27 -16.93 -29.30
C LEU A 159 31.56 -17.19 -30.78
N ILE A 160 31.80 -18.44 -31.13
CA ILE A 160 31.98 -18.93 -32.49
C ILE A 160 30.97 -20.05 -32.72
N ASP A 161 30.14 -19.92 -33.75
CA ASP A 161 29.32 -21.04 -34.24
C ASP A 161 30.24 -21.99 -35.02
N ILE A 162 30.41 -23.19 -34.48
CA ILE A 162 31.27 -24.23 -35.06
C ILE A 162 30.82 -24.56 -36.49
N ASN A 163 29.53 -24.39 -36.79
CA ASN A 163 28.99 -24.61 -38.12
C ASN A 163 29.46 -23.54 -39.11
N GLU A 164 29.55 -22.28 -38.68
CA GLU A 164 30.00 -21.16 -39.51
C GLU A 164 31.50 -21.29 -39.87
N VAL A 165 32.33 -21.67 -38.89
CA VAL A 165 33.77 -21.92 -39.11
C VAL A 165 33.99 -23.15 -39.99
N ARG A 166 33.18 -24.20 -39.79
CA ARG A 166 33.24 -25.40 -40.64
C ARG A 166 32.84 -25.11 -42.08
N GLU A 167 31.81 -24.29 -42.29
CA GLU A 167 31.37 -23.89 -43.63
C GLU A 167 32.40 -23.00 -44.35
N THR A 168 33.04 -22.06 -43.65
CA THR A 168 34.10 -21.20 -44.22
C THR A 168 35.40 -21.96 -44.52
N LEU A 169 35.76 -22.94 -43.70
CA LEU A 169 36.88 -23.86 -44.00
C LEU A 169 36.54 -24.81 -45.16
N ALA A 170 35.30 -25.31 -45.22
CA ALA A 170 34.83 -26.16 -46.31
C ALA A 170 34.68 -25.39 -47.64
N SER A 171 34.47 -24.08 -47.59
CA SER A 171 34.39 -23.21 -48.78
C SER A 171 35.75 -22.74 -49.30
N ASN A 172 36.87 -23.25 -48.75
CA ASN A 172 38.23 -22.88 -49.17
C ASN A 172 38.49 -21.35 -49.06
N GLY A 173 37.84 -20.67 -48.11
CA GLY A 173 37.99 -19.23 -47.91
C GLY A 173 37.07 -18.35 -48.76
N ALA A 174 36.11 -18.91 -49.50
CA ALA A 174 35.08 -18.11 -50.15
C ALA A 174 34.08 -17.59 -49.10
N THR A 175 34.11 -16.29 -48.82
CA THR A 175 33.17 -15.61 -47.92
C THR A 175 31.76 -15.66 -48.53
N LYS A 176 30.86 -16.42 -47.91
CA LYS A 176 29.44 -16.40 -48.27
C LYS A 176 28.80 -15.19 -47.61
N TYR A 177 28.35 -14.22 -48.41
CA TYR A 177 27.56 -13.11 -47.88
C TYR A 177 26.20 -13.62 -47.36
N PRO A 178 25.56 -12.91 -46.42
CA PRO A 178 24.24 -13.29 -45.90
C PRO A 178 23.13 -13.36 -46.97
N ASP A 179 23.41 -12.95 -48.21
CA ASP A 179 22.52 -13.07 -49.37
C ASP A 179 22.69 -14.39 -50.16
N GLY A 180 23.60 -15.28 -49.72
CA GLY A 180 23.82 -16.60 -50.32
C GLY A 180 24.66 -16.60 -51.59
N LYS A 181 25.26 -15.47 -51.99
CA LYS A 181 26.17 -15.41 -53.14
C LYS A 181 27.60 -15.76 -52.74
N VAL A 182 28.27 -16.48 -53.65
CA VAL A 182 29.67 -16.92 -53.53
C VAL A 182 30.44 -16.21 -54.65
N GLU A 183 31.55 -15.54 -54.31
CA GLU A 183 32.57 -15.11 -55.28
C GLU A 183 33.42 -16.30 -55.73
#